data_AF-A0A8T4MJT2-F1
#
_entry.id   AF-A0A8T4MJT2-F1
#
_cell.length_a   1.000
_cell.length_b   1.000
_cell.length_c   1.000
_cell.angle_alpha   90.00
_cell.angle_beta   90.00
_cell.angle_gamma   90.00
#
_symmetry.space_group_name_H-M   'P 1'
#
loop_
_entity.id
_entity.type
_entity.pdbx_description
1 polymer ?
#
loop_
_entity_poly.entity_id
_entity_poly.type
_entity_poly.pdbx_seq_one_letter_code
_entity_poly.pdbx_strand_id
1 'polypeptide(L)'
;MVSLTKAEKDKLKEILTKSKDKEAKEIIKKIDNEKKLKYAYYKKDIKAFLRQAFKEKKKVKIRYYSLSSDEIKWRTVSIYQLGSDFIIAYCHLRNEERTFVTDRISQAAILDESYKIPNG
;
A
#
# COMPACT_ATOMS: atom_id res chain seq x y z
N MET A 1 -0.69 -22.50 1.35
CA MET A 1 -0.34 -21.36 2.25
C MET A 1 -1.60 -21.04 3.03
N VAL A 2 -1.63 -21.34 4.34
CA VAL A 2 -2.84 -21.18 5.17
C VAL A 2 -2.92 -19.73 5.63
N SER A 3 -4.01 -19.05 5.31
CA SER A 3 -4.25 -17.66 5.71
C SER A 3 -5.33 -17.60 6.78
N LEU A 4 -5.04 -16.92 7.89
CA LEU A 4 -5.98 -16.70 8.99
C LEU A 4 -7.21 -15.93 8.50
N THR A 5 -8.39 -16.47 8.83
CA THR A 5 -9.68 -15.82 8.66
C THR A 5 -9.80 -14.59 9.56
N LYS A 6 -10.74 -13.69 9.25
CA LYS A 6 -10.97 -12.47 10.04
C LYS A 6 -11.29 -12.79 11.51
N ALA A 7 -12.12 -13.81 11.75
CA ALA A 7 -12.50 -14.24 13.10
C ALA A 7 -11.30 -14.75 13.91
N GLU A 8 -10.40 -15.51 13.28
CA GLU A 8 -9.17 -15.99 13.92
C GLU A 8 -8.25 -14.83 14.29
N LYS A 9 -8.14 -13.81 13.43
CA LYS A 9 -7.34 -12.60 13.70
C LYS A 9 -7.91 -11.78 14.85
N ASP A 10 -9.22 -11.61 14.91
CA ASP A 10 -9.89 -10.81 15.94
C ASP A 10 -9.74 -11.48 17.32
N LYS A 11 -9.90 -12.81 17.38
CA LYS A 11 -9.70 -13.60 18.60
C LYS A 11 -8.24 -13.58 19.06
N LEU A 12 -7.29 -13.68 18.13
CA LEU A 12 -5.87 -13.55 18.42
C LEU A 12 -5.54 -12.16 18.98
N LYS A 13 -6.14 -11.10 18.42
CA LYS A 13 -5.98 -9.74 18.93
C LYS A 13 -6.46 -9.65 20.38
N GLU A 14 -7.63 -10.18 20.69
CA GLU A 14 -8.19 -10.14 22.04
C GLU A 14 -7.27 -10.83 23.08
N ILE A 15 -6.76 -12.02 22.74
CA ILE A 15 -5.85 -12.79 23.59
C ILE A 15 -4.54 -12.01 23.81
N LEU A 16 -3.95 -11.49 22.74
CA LEU A 16 -2.67 -10.79 22.80
C LEU A 16 -2.78 -9.43 23.50
N THR A 17 -3.90 -8.72 23.39
CA THR A 17 -4.08 -7.40 24.05
C THR A 17 -4.19 -7.55 25.58
N LYS A 18 -4.65 -8.72 26.06
CA LYS A 18 -4.70 -9.06 27.49
C LYS A 18 -3.37 -9.57 28.03
N SER A 19 -2.36 -9.78 27.18
CA SER A 19 -1.05 -10.27 27.59
C SER A 19 -0.21 -9.18 28.28
N LYS A 20 0.41 -9.54 29.41
CA LYS A 20 1.42 -8.70 30.08
C LYS A 20 2.81 -8.83 29.45
N ASP A 21 2.97 -9.75 28.50
CA ASP A 21 4.24 -10.04 27.85
C ASP A 21 4.67 -8.87 26.93
N LYS A 22 5.91 -8.42 27.13
CA LYS A 22 6.52 -7.29 26.40
C LYS A 22 6.81 -7.66 24.94
N GLU A 23 7.15 -8.91 24.66
CA GLU A 23 7.41 -9.42 23.31
C GLU A 23 6.11 -9.53 22.51
N ALA A 24 5.04 -9.99 23.15
CA ALA A 24 3.70 -10.00 22.55
C ALA A 24 3.23 -8.58 22.18
N LYS A 25 3.49 -7.58 23.02
CA LYS A 25 3.14 -6.17 22.73
C LYS A 25 3.89 -5.59 21.53
N GLU A 26 5.17 -5.94 21.35
CA GLU A 26 5.95 -5.49 20.20
C GLU A 26 5.51 -6.18 18.89
N ILE A 27 5.08 -7.45 18.97
CA ILE A 27 4.47 -8.15 17.83
C ILE A 27 3.12 -7.52 17.46
N ILE A 28 2.28 -7.14 18.43
CA ILE A 28 1.01 -6.42 18.18
C ILE A 28 1.26 -5.09 17.48
N LYS A 29 2.28 -4.32 17.89
CA LYS A 29 2.65 -3.07 17.19
C LYS A 29 2.98 -3.31 15.72
N LYS A 30 3.70 -4.40 15.41
CA LYS A 30 4.03 -4.77 14.02
C LYS A 30 2.78 -5.17 13.23
N ILE A 31 1.83 -5.89 13.85
CA ILE A 31 0.55 -6.30 13.25
C ILE A 31 -0.39 -5.10 13.03
N ASP A 32 -0.53 -4.20 14.02
CA ASP A 32 -1.37 -3.00 13.87
C ASP A 32 -0.77 -2.02 12.83
N ASN A 33 0.53 -2.08 12.55
CA ASN A 33 1.14 -1.32 11.44
C ASN A 33 0.72 -1.82 10.04
N GLU A 34 0.20 -3.06 9.94
CA GLU A 34 -0.41 -3.56 8.69
C GLU A 34 -1.80 -2.93 8.44
N LYS A 35 -2.42 -2.28 9.43
CA LYS A 35 -3.76 -1.69 9.31
C LYS A 35 -3.85 -0.36 8.57
N LYS A 36 -2.71 0.20 8.11
CA LYS A 36 -2.71 1.42 7.27
C LYS A 36 -3.24 1.21 5.84
N LEU A 37 -3.70 0.01 5.49
CA LEU A 37 -4.18 -0.33 4.15
C LEU A 37 -5.71 -0.24 4.15
N LYS A 38 -6.26 0.89 3.71
CA LYS A 38 -7.72 1.12 3.70
C LYS A 38 -8.44 0.22 2.71
N TYR A 39 -7.73 -0.17 1.65
CA TYR A 39 -8.17 -1.10 0.60
C TYR A 39 -6.93 -1.84 0.08
N ALA A 40 -6.83 -3.16 0.20
CA ALA A 40 -5.71 -3.93 -0.33
C ALA A 40 -6.12 -4.61 -1.64
N TYR A 41 -5.42 -4.29 -2.72
CA TYR A 41 -5.70 -4.80 -4.05
C TYR A 41 -4.81 -6.02 -4.39
N TYR A 42 -5.46 -7.14 -4.69
CA TYR A 42 -4.87 -8.33 -5.31
C TYR A 42 -5.65 -8.69 -6.59
N LYS A 43 -5.13 -8.23 -7.73
CA LYS A 43 -5.30 -8.80 -9.08
C LYS A 43 -6.62 -8.66 -9.90
N LYS A 44 -7.75 -8.07 -9.45
CA LYS A 44 -8.97 -7.98 -10.30
C LYS A 44 -9.21 -6.72 -11.19
N ASP A 45 -8.78 -5.53 -10.80
CA ASP A 45 -8.70 -4.27 -11.57
C ASP A 45 -7.83 -3.18 -10.87
N ILE A 46 -6.51 -3.16 -11.15
CA ILE A 46 -5.54 -2.23 -10.52
C ILE A 46 -5.77 -0.80 -10.98
N LYS A 47 -6.28 -0.63 -12.20
CA LYS A 47 -6.49 0.68 -12.81
C LYS A 47 -7.67 1.39 -12.13
N ALA A 48 -8.76 0.69 -11.83
CA ALA A 48 -9.86 1.25 -11.03
C ALA A 48 -9.39 1.65 -9.63
N PHE A 49 -8.55 0.81 -9.01
CA PHE A 49 -7.99 1.08 -7.70
C PHE A 49 -7.12 2.36 -7.67
N LEU A 50 -6.20 2.50 -8.63
CA LEU A 50 -5.35 3.69 -8.76
C LEU A 50 -6.17 4.94 -9.11
N ARG A 51 -7.22 4.80 -9.94
CA ARG A 51 -8.19 5.87 -10.24
C ARG A 51 -8.89 6.37 -8.97
N GLN A 52 -9.34 5.47 -8.12
CA GLN A 52 -9.96 5.83 -6.83
C GLN A 52 -8.98 6.60 -5.96
N ALA A 53 -7.76 6.09 -5.78
CA ALA A 53 -6.75 6.75 -4.96
C ALA A 53 -6.40 8.16 -5.46
N PHE A 54 -6.31 8.33 -6.80
CA PHE A 54 -6.07 9.62 -7.42
C PHE A 54 -7.23 10.60 -7.20
N LYS A 55 -8.48 10.14 -7.32
CA LYS A 55 -9.68 10.95 -7.06
C LYS A 55 -9.74 11.41 -5.60
N GLU A 56 -9.41 10.53 -4.66
CA GLU A 56 -9.40 10.83 -3.22
C GLU A 56 -8.14 11.58 -2.74
N LYS A 57 -7.18 11.82 -3.64
CA LYS A 57 -5.86 12.41 -3.33
C LYS A 57 -5.16 11.72 -2.16
N LYS A 58 -5.22 10.38 -2.15
CA LYS A 58 -4.58 9.53 -1.14
C LYS A 58 -3.28 8.93 -1.66
N LYS A 59 -2.26 8.90 -0.78
CA LYS A 59 -1.01 8.18 -1.08
C LYS A 59 -1.30 6.70 -1.27
N VAL A 60 -0.56 6.07 -2.16
CA VAL A 60 -0.69 4.64 -2.46
C VAL A 60 0.61 3.94 -2.17
N LYS A 61 0.55 2.79 -1.51
CA LYS A 61 1.68 1.87 -1.39
C LYS A 61 1.55 0.81 -2.48
N ILE A 62 2.50 0.74 -3.41
CA ILE A 62 2.51 -0.20 -4.53
C ILE A 62 3.68 -1.18 -4.42
N ARG A 63 3.48 -2.45 -4.79
CA ARG A 63 4.54 -3.45 -4.94
C ARG A 63 4.93 -3.52 -6.41
N TYR A 64 6.02 -2.83 -6.75
CA TYR A 64 6.42 -2.56 -8.12
C TYR A 64 7.66 -3.35 -8.52
N TYR A 65 7.61 -3.97 -9.70
CA TYR A 65 8.77 -4.59 -10.34
C TYR A 65 9.53 -3.57 -11.19
N SER A 66 10.81 -3.36 -10.84
CA SER A 66 11.72 -2.43 -11.51
C SER A 66 12.63 -3.18 -12.47
N LEU A 67 12.47 -2.95 -13.78
CA LEU A 67 13.33 -3.57 -14.80
C LEU A 67 14.80 -3.20 -14.66
N SER A 68 15.10 -1.93 -14.35
CA SER A 68 16.48 -1.44 -14.31
C SER A 68 17.31 -2.03 -13.18
N SER A 69 16.66 -2.55 -12.15
CA SER A 69 17.30 -3.12 -10.97
C SER A 69 16.94 -4.58 -10.75
N ASP A 70 16.12 -5.17 -11.63
CA ASP A 70 15.53 -6.52 -11.51
C ASP A 70 15.01 -6.85 -10.09
N GLU A 71 14.28 -5.92 -9.50
CA GLU A 71 13.83 -6.04 -8.10
C GLU A 71 12.35 -5.69 -7.95
N ILE A 72 11.69 -6.41 -7.06
CA ILE A 72 10.34 -6.08 -6.59
C ILE A 72 10.45 -5.37 -5.24
N LYS A 73 10.03 -4.10 -5.20
CA LYS A 73 10.05 -3.31 -3.97
C LYS A 73 8.74 -2.58 -3.74
N TRP A 74 8.42 -2.38 -2.47
CA TRP A 74 7.35 -1.48 -2.08
C TRP A 74 7.76 -0.03 -2.36
N ARG A 75 6.80 0.77 -2.84
CA ARG A 75 6.94 2.21 -3.09
C ARG A 75 5.72 2.91 -2.53
N THR A 76 5.92 3.99 -1.79
CA THR A 76 4.85 4.94 -1.50
C THR A 76 4.86 6.01 -2.60
N VAL A 77 3.71 6.25 -3.22
CA VAL A 77 3.57 7.18 -4.34
C VAL A 77 2.38 8.11 -4.16
N SER A 78 2.51 9.33 -4.67
CA SER A 78 1.43 10.31 -4.82
C SER A 78 1.13 10.49 -6.30
N ILE A 79 -0.06 10.08 -6.75
CA ILE A 79 -0.40 10.03 -8.18
C ILE A 79 -0.69 11.45 -8.69
N TYR A 80 0.03 11.89 -9.71
CA TYR A 80 -0.18 13.23 -10.31
C TYR A 80 -0.97 13.14 -11.62
N GLN A 81 -0.77 12.08 -12.39
CA GLN A 81 -1.50 11.82 -13.62
C GLN A 81 -1.78 10.34 -13.83
N LEU A 82 -2.90 10.04 -14.47
CA LEU A 82 -3.30 8.71 -14.89
C LEU A 82 -3.17 8.61 -16.42
N GLY A 83 -2.46 7.60 -16.90
CA GLY A 83 -2.50 7.14 -18.29
C GLY A 83 -3.35 5.87 -18.43
N SER A 84 -3.40 5.31 -19.64
CA SER A 84 -4.09 4.03 -19.91
C SER A 84 -3.43 2.86 -19.19
N ASP A 85 -2.08 2.82 -19.21
CA ASP A 85 -1.26 1.69 -18.76
C ASP A 85 -0.11 2.12 -17.83
N PHE A 86 -0.15 3.37 -17.37
CA PHE A 86 0.83 3.91 -16.45
C PHE A 86 0.23 5.00 -15.55
N ILE A 87 0.96 5.33 -14.50
CA ILE A 87 0.73 6.52 -13.68
C ILE A 87 1.99 7.36 -13.63
N ILE A 88 1.84 8.68 -13.65
CA ILE A 88 2.92 9.60 -13.26
C ILE A 88 2.69 9.93 -11.80
N ALA A 89 3.69 9.69 -10.96
CA ALA A 89 3.56 9.84 -9.53
C ALA A 89 4.86 10.27 -8.87
N TYR A 90 4.75 11.07 -7.83
CA TYR A 90 5.89 11.39 -6.96
C TYR A 90 6.25 10.17 -6.12
N CYS A 91 7.48 9.70 -6.27
CA CYS A 91 8.03 8.56 -5.56
C CYS A 91 8.71 9.03 -4.28
N HIS A 92 8.07 8.79 -3.12
CA HIS A 92 8.57 9.24 -1.81
C HIS A 92 9.87 8.54 -1.37
N LEU A 93 10.26 7.44 -2.02
CA LEU A 93 11.55 6.80 -1.76
C LEU A 93 12.70 7.51 -2.48
N ARG A 94 12.43 8.08 -3.66
CA ARG A 94 13.43 8.71 -4.52
C ARG A 94 13.35 10.23 -4.50
N ASN A 95 12.32 10.79 -3.88
CA ASN A 95 12.02 12.21 -3.81
C ASN A 95 11.91 12.89 -5.16
N GLU A 96 11.39 12.19 -6.17
CA GLU A 96 11.25 12.68 -7.54
C GLU A 96 9.99 12.11 -8.22
N GLU A 97 9.54 12.78 -9.27
CA GLU A 97 8.47 12.27 -10.14
C GLU A 97 8.96 11.11 -10.99
N ARG A 98 8.16 10.04 -11.08
CA ARG A 98 8.45 8.88 -11.92
C ARG A 98 7.20 8.33 -12.57
N THR A 99 7.41 7.66 -13.71
CA THR A 99 6.37 6.88 -14.39
C THR A 99 6.38 5.43 -13.89
N PHE A 100 5.21 4.92 -13.51
CA PHE A 100 5.02 3.52 -13.11
C PHE A 100 4.02 2.84 -14.05
N VAL A 101 4.49 1.86 -14.83
CA VAL A 101 3.64 1.00 -15.67
C VAL A 101 2.73 0.14 -14.79
N THR A 102 1.42 0.15 -15.04
CA THR A 102 0.42 -0.51 -14.18
C THR A 102 0.58 -2.02 -14.12
N ASP A 103 0.99 -2.65 -15.22
CA ASP A 103 1.16 -4.10 -15.29
C ASP A 103 2.32 -4.62 -14.44
N ARG A 104 3.26 -3.74 -14.08
CA ARG A 104 4.37 -4.05 -13.16
C ARG A 104 4.00 -3.86 -11.69
N ILE A 105 2.76 -3.45 -11.40
CA ILE A 105 2.23 -3.32 -10.04
C ILE A 105 1.52 -4.62 -9.67
N SER A 106 2.19 -5.43 -8.86
CA SER A 106 1.63 -6.71 -8.40
C SER A 106 0.59 -6.55 -7.29
N GLN A 107 0.70 -5.50 -6.47
CA GLN A 107 -0.18 -5.19 -5.34
C GLN A 107 -0.24 -3.68 -5.12
N ALA A 108 -1.35 -3.18 -4.61
CA ALA A 108 -1.49 -1.79 -4.21
C ALA A 108 -2.37 -1.64 -2.98
N ALA A 109 -2.15 -0.57 -2.23
CA ALA A 109 -2.98 -0.22 -1.10
C ALA A 109 -3.09 1.30 -0.91
N ILE A 110 -4.30 1.79 -0.65
CA ILE A 110 -4.57 3.19 -0.33
C ILE A 110 -4.21 3.41 1.14
N LEU A 111 -3.42 4.45 1.39
CA LEU A 111 -3.05 4.88 2.73
C LEU A 111 -4.00 5.99 3.20
N ASP A 112 -4.11 6.18 4.51
CA ASP A 112 -4.91 7.28 5.07
C ASP A 112 -4.31 8.67 4.81
N GLU A 113 -3.04 8.73 4.44
CA GLU A 113 -2.31 9.97 4.15
C GLU A 113 -2.76 10.60 2.83
N SER A 114 -3.12 11.88 2.87
CA SER A 114 -3.44 12.68 1.67
C SER A 114 -2.21 13.44 1.14
N TYR A 115 -2.30 13.95 -0.08
CA TYR A 115 -1.28 14.83 -0.67
C TYR A 115 -1.92 15.95 -1.51
N LYS A 116 -1.13 16.99 -1.79
CA LYS A 116 -1.45 18.05 -2.76
C LYS A 116 -0.50 17.92 -3.95
N ILE A 117 -0.98 18.28 -5.14
CA ILE A 117 -0.14 18.35 -6.34
C ILE A 117 0.51 19.75 -6.33
N PRO A 118 1.85 19.88 -6.35
CA PRO A 118 2.53 21.16 -6.14
C PRO A 118 2.13 22.29 -7.09
N ASN A 119 1.74 21.98 -8.33
CA ASN A 119 1.39 22.95 -9.38
C ASN A 119 0.02 22.63 -10.02
N GLY A 120 -0.93 22.12 -9.23
CA GLY A 120 -2.25 21.70 -9.70
C GLY A 120 -3.18 22.86 -10.04
#